data_AF-A0A7Y3FTU0-F1
#
_entry.id   AF-A0A7Y3FTU0-F1
#
_cell.length_a   1.000
_cell.length_b   1.000
_cell.length_c   1.000
_cell.angle_alpha   90.00
_cell.angle_beta   90.00
_cell.angle_gamma   90.00
#
_symmetry.space_group_name_H-M   'P 1'
#
loop_
_entity.id
_entity.type
_entity.pdbx_description
1 polymer ?
#
loop_
_entity_poly.entity_id
_entity_poly.type
_entity_poly.pdbx_seq_one_letter_code
_entity_poly.pdbx_strand_id
1 'polypeptide(L)' 'MIDKLNIIKQRFDEVSDLIIQPDVISDQKRYVQLTKEYKDLKLLVEKRKTYLELKNNLEEA' A
#
# COMPACT_ATOMS: atom_id res chain seq x y z
N MET A 1 -12.91 0.84 11.66
CA MET A 1 -11.83 1.77 11.27
C MET A 1 -10.59 1.04 10.77
N ILE A 2 -10.17 -0.06 11.43
CA ILE A 2 -9.08 -0.92 10.97
C ILE A 2 -9.42 -1.69 9.67
N ASP A 3 -10.69 -2.05 9.46
CA ASP A 3 -11.14 -2.71 8.21
C ASP A 3 -10.80 -1.93 6.94
N LYS A 4 -11.01 -0.61 6.92
CA LYS A 4 -10.67 0.21 5.75
C LYS A 4 -9.16 0.21 5.48
N LEU A 5 -8.36 0.21 6.54
CA LEU A 5 -6.90 0.12 6.46
C LEU A 5 -6.43 -1.27 6.01
N ASN A 6 -7.17 -2.33 6.32
CA ASN A 6 -6.93 -3.67 5.81
C ASN A 6 -7.25 -3.78 4.32
N ILE A 7 -8.36 -3.18 3.86
CA ILE A 7 -8.71 -3.13 2.42
C ILE A 7 -7.65 -2.36 1.62
N ILE A 8 -7.17 -1.23 2.16
CA ILE A 8 -6.09 -0.44 1.54
C ILE A 8 -4.79 -1.26 1.47
N LYS A 9 -4.45 -2.01 2.53
CA LYS A 9 -3.29 -2.89 2.55
C LYS A 9 -3.43 -4.02 1.51
N GLN A 10 -4.60 -4.64 1.42
CA GLN A 10 -4.86 -5.68 0.44
C GLN A 10 -4.72 -5.16 -1.00
N ARG A 11 -5.30 -4.01 -1.32
CA ARG A 11 -5.09 -3.35 -2.63
C ARG A 11 -3.62 -3.00 -2.85
N PHE A 12 -2.89 -2.56 -1.84
CA PHE A 12 -1.47 -2.26 -1.96
C PHE A 12 -0.66 -3.50 -2.35
N ASP A 13 -0.89 -4.63 -1.68
CA ASP A 13 -0.25 -5.90 -1.98
C ASP A 13 -0.61 -6.37 -3.41
N GLU A 14 -1.89 -6.29 -3.80
CA GLU A 14 -2.35 -6.63 -5.15
C GLU A 14 -1.71 -5.74 -6.22
N VAL A 15 -1.68 -4.41 -6.02
CA VAL A 15 -1.06 -3.47 -6.95
C VAL A 15 0.45 -3.71 -7.04
N SER A 16 1.11 -4.02 -5.93
CA SER A 16 2.55 -4.36 -5.91
C SER A 16 2.84 -5.61 -6.76
N ASP A 17 1.98 -6.62 -6.68
CA ASP A 17 2.11 -7.84 -7.48
C ASP A 17 1.85 -7.57 -8.98
N LEU A 18 0.84 -6.76 -9.29
CA LEU A 18 0.51 -6.38 -10.67
C LEU A 18 1.60 -5.55 -11.34
N ILE A 19 2.26 -4.62 -10.63
CA ILE A 19 3.30 -3.75 -11.22
C ILE A 19 4.52 -4.54 -11.70
N ILE A 20 4.85 -5.65 -11.04
CA ILE A 20 6.00 -6.48 -11.40
C ILE A 20 5.68 -7.48 -12.52
N GLN A 21 4.42 -7.60 -12.94
CA GLN A 21 4.04 -8.52 -14.01
C GLN A 21 4.60 -8.04 -15.35
N PRO A 22 5.24 -8.91 -16.14
CA PRO A 22 5.86 -8.53 -17.42
C PRO A 22 4.85 -7.97 -18.43
N ASP A 23 3.60 -8.44 -18.38
CA ASP A 23 2.48 -7.94 -19.19
C ASP A 23 2.16 -6.46 -18.88
N VAL A 24 2.18 -6.10 -17.60
CA VAL A 24 1.94 -4.73 -17.12
C VAL A 24 3.13 -3.84 -17.39
N ILE A 25 4.36 -4.33 -17.20
CA ILE A 25 5.60 -3.59 -17.49
C ILE A 25 5.68 -3.26 -18.99
N SER A 26 5.23 -4.18 -19.84
CA SER A 26 5.17 -3.98 -21.29
C SER A 26 4.11 -2.93 -21.68
N ASP A 27 3.01 -2.82 -20.92
CA ASP A 27 2.02 -1.74 -21.07
C ASP A 27 2.40 -0.51 -20.24
N GLN A 28 3.15 0.39 -20.88
CA GLN A 28 3.67 1.61 -20.25
C GLN A 28 2.58 2.50 -19.62
N LYS A 29 1.34 2.51 -20.16
CA LYS A 29 0.24 3.31 -19.60
C LYS A 29 -0.26 2.68 -18.29
N ARG A 30 -0.50 1.36 -18.29
CA ARG A 30 -0.89 0.62 -17.08
C ARG A 30 0.19 0.68 -16.01
N TYR A 31 1.45 0.49 -16.39
CA TYR A 31 2.59 0.58 -15.48
C TYR A 31 2.64 1.94 -14.76
N VAL A 32 2.49 3.05 -15.50
CA VAL A 32 2.50 4.40 -14.90
C VAL A 32 1.31 4.63 -13.98
N GLN A 33 0.12 4.15 -14.34
CA GLN A 33 -1.07 4.26 -13.50
C GLN A 33 -0.92 3.47 -12.19
N LEU A 34 -0.53 2.20 -12.29
CA LEU A 34 -0.36 1.32 -11.14
C LEU A 34 0.79 1.82 -10.25
N THR A 35 1.92 2.26 -10.83
CA THR A 35 3.05 2.81 -10.05
C THR A 35 2.65 4.07 -9.28
N LYS A 36 1.80 4.94 -9.85
CA LYS A 36 1.24 6.09 -9.13
C LYS A 36 0.32 5.65 -7.99
N GLU A 37 -0.57 4.70 -8.25
CA GLU A 37 -1.48 4.15 -7.23
C GLU A 37 -0.70 3.48 -6.09
N TYR A 38 0.33 2.69 -6.39
CA TYR A 38 1.25 2.10 -5.42
C TYR A 38 1.90 3.15 -4.53
N LYS A 39 2.38 4.25 -5.12
CA LYS A 39 3.05 5.31 -4.36
C LYS A 39 2.10 6.00 -3.38
N ASP A 40 0.85 6.21 -3.80
CA ASP A 40 -0.20 6.81 -2.98
C ASP A 40 -0.63 5.87 -1.83
N LEU A 41 -0.89 4.60 -2.18
CA LEU A 41 -1.24 3.56 -1.21
C LEU A 41 -0.11 3.30 -0.20
N LYS A 42 1.16 3.36 -0.63
CA LYS A 42 2.33 3.22 0.25
C LYS A 42 2.30 4.26 1.37
N LEU A 43 2.00 5.52 1.04
CA LEU A 43 1.94 6.60 2.04
C LEU A 43 0.88 6.32 3.11
N LEU A 44 -0.28 5.79 2.72
CA LEU A 44 -1.35 5.40 3.65
C LEU A 44 -0.94 4.21 4.54
N VAL A 45 -0.30 3.19 3.95
CA VAL A 45 0.18 2.01 4.68
C VAL A 45 1.30 2.37 5.65
N GLU A 46 2.23 3.26 5.27
CA GLU A 46 3.27 3.74 6.18
C GLU A 46 2.69 4.56 7.33
N LYS A 47 1.75 5.49 7.06
CA LYS A 47 1.06 6.22 8.15
C LYS A 47 0.31 5.30 9.09
N ARG A 48 -0.32 4.24 8.57
CA ARG A 48 -0.94 3.19 9.38
C ARG A 48 0.08 2.51 10.29
N LYS A 49 1.25 2.15 9.74
CA LYS A 49 2.32 1.50 10.49
C LYS A 49 2.80 2.39 11.63
N THR A 50 3.10 3.66 11.34
CA THR A 50 3.50 4.65 12.36
C THR A 50 2.43 4.82 13.44
N TYR A 51 1.14 4.87 13.07
CA TYR A 51 0.05 4.95 14.04
C TYR A 51 0.00 3.71 14.96
N LEU A 52 0.16 2.51 14.41
CA LEU A 52 0.20 1.27 15.18
C LEU A 52 1.43 1.19 16.09
N GLU A 53 2.60 1.61 15.60
CA GLU A 53 3.83 1.65 16.40
C GLU A 53 3.70 2.64 17.57
N LEU A 54 3.17 3.85 17.34
CA LEU A 54 2.90 4.82 18.40
C LEU A 54 1.89 4.27 19.42
N LYS A 55 0.83 3.60 18.96
CA LYS A 55 -0.17 2.99 19.84
C LYS A 55 0.44 1.88 20.71
N ASN A 56 1.23 0.98 20.12
CA ASN A 56 1.93 -0.06 20.88
C ASN A 56 2.92 0.54 21.90
N ASN A 57 3.67 1.57 21.53
CA ASN A 57 4.56 2.26 22.47
C ASN A 57 3.79 2.90 23.65
N LEU A 58 2.56 3.35 23.44
CA LEU A 58 1.70 3.87 24.51
C LEU A 58 1.06 2.76 25.35
N GLU A 59 0.85 1.57 24.80
CA GLU A 59 0.31 0.40 25.52
C GLU A 59 1.39 -0.39 26.28
N GLU A 60 2.65 -0.32 25.85
CA GLU A 60 3.81 -0.94 26.53
C GLU A 60 4.41 -0.07 27.65
N ALA A 61 3.95 1.18 27.83
CA ALA A 61 4.38 2.10 28.89
C ALA A 61 3.38 2.15 30.06
#